data_AF-A0A7S1FK31-F1
#
_entry.id   AF-A0A7S1FK31-F1
#
_cell.length_a   1.000
_cell.length_b   1.000
_cell.length_c   1.000
_cell.angle_alpha   90.00
_cell.angle_beta   90.00
_cell.angle_gamma   90.00
#
_symmetry.space_group_name_H-M   'P 1'
#
loop_
_entity.id
_entity.type
_entity.pdbx_description
1 polymer ?
#
loop_
_entity_poly.entity_id
_entity_poly.type
_entity_poly.pdbx_seq_one_letter_code
_entity_poly.pdbx_strand_id
1 'polypeptide(L)'
;HEVPFDYSREWFLPSSGPLKFDYSSVRRPPPMSQAMPEVGQVLHFLQASSDADELQYDATVKLRALRAVSVHLYMSAQQFRLLIQVFSEGVHRQEFFCIFHTRVVDPSRLLSPDILHSNIFSVADRRE
;
A
#
# COMPACT_ATOMS: atom_id res chain seq x y z
N HIS A 1 28.33 5.80 7.18
CA HIS A 1 28.45 4.52 6.46
C HIS A 1 27.22 3.70 6.79
N GLU A 2 26.30 3.57 5.84
CA GLU A 2 25.14 2.68 6.00
C GLU A 2 25.62 1.23 5.96
N VAL A 3 25.30 0.48 6.99
CA VAL A 3 25.65 -0.95 7.08
C VAL A 3 24.62 -1.72 6.23
N PRO A 4 25.06 -2.63 5.34
CA PRO A 4 24.14 -3.48 4.59
C PRO A 4 23.20 -4.24 5.52
N PHE A 5 21.93 -4.35 5.14
CA PHE A 5 20.98 -5.17 5.87
C PHE A 5 21.43 -6.64 5.81
N ASP A 6 21.79 -7.19 6.97
CA ASP A 6 22.27 -8.55 7.14
C ASP A 6 21.13 -9.43 7.67
N TYR A 7 20.74 -10.44 6.88
CA TYR A 7 19.69 -11.40 7.22
C TYR A 7 20.05 -12.28 8.43
N SER A 8 21.30 -12.24 8.91
CA SER A 8 21.81 -13.10 9.97
C SER A 8 21.77 -12.50 11.38
N ARG A 9 21.30 -11.27 11.58
CA ARG A 9 21.18 -10.71 12.93
C ARG A 9 20.13 -11.46 13.75
N GLU A 10 20.56 -12.10 14.83
CA GLU A 10 19.66 -12.69 15.82
C GLU A 10 18.73 -11.62 16.39
N TRP A 11 17.43 -11.86 16.22
CA TRP A 11 16.37 -10.98 16.70
C TRP A 11 16.26 -11.08 18.22
N PHE A 12 16.29 -9.94 18.91
CA PHE A 12 16.02 -9.87 20.35
C PHE A 12 14.57 -9.48 20.60
N LEU A 13 13.80 -10.43 21.15
CA LEU A 13 12.41 -10.23 21.55
C LEU A 13 12.36 -9.59 22.96
N PRO A 14 11.54 -8.55 23.20
CA PRO A 14 11.32 -8.03 24.55
C PRO A 14 10.78 -9.10 25.49
N SER A 15 11.22 -9.09 26.75
CA SER A 15 10.88 -10.10 27.75
C SER A 15 9.47 -9.96 28.36
N SER A 16 8.76 -8.84 28.11
CA SER A 16 7.38 -8.64 28.53
C SER A 16 6.67 -7.52 27.75
N GLY A 17 5.34 -7.52 27.78
CA GLY A 17 4.46 -6.59 27.06
C GLY A 17 3.74 -7.22 25.86
N PRO A 18 2.56 -6.70 25.44
CA PRO A 18 1.86 -7.23 24.28
C PRO A 18 2.59 -6.81 22.99
N LEU A 19 3.24 -7.78 22.34
CA LEU A 19 3.84 -7.60 21.03
C LEU A 19 2.75 -7.79 19.96
N LYS A 20 2.26 -6.69 19.37
CA LYS A 20 1.38 -6.75 18.21
C LYS A 20 2.23 -6.60 16.95
N PHE A 21 2.62 -7.72 16.39
CA PHE A 21 3.26 -7.72 15.08
C PHE A 21 2.26 -8.12 14.01
N ASP A 22 2.04 -7.21 13.05
CA ASP A 22 1.42 -7.59 11.77
C ASP A 22 2.54 -7.96 10.79
N TYR A 23 2.90 -9.23 10.79
CA TYR A 23 3.99 -9.78 9.98
C TYR A 23 3.59 -10.17 8.55
N SER A 24 2.45 -9.71 8.05
CA SER A 24 2.01 -10.12 6.72
C SER A 24 2.63 -9.27 5.58
N SER A 25 2.82 -7.95 5.70
CA SER A 25 2.93 -7.10 4.50
C SER A 25 4.27 -6.41 4.17
N VAL A 26 5.39 -6.60 4.88
CA VAL A 26 6.61 -5.75 4.67
C VAL A 26 7.71 -6.35 3.77
N ARG A 27 7.47 -7.48 3.09
CA ARG A 27 8.45 -7.97 2.12
C ARG A 27 8.46 -7.04 0.91
N ARG A 28 9.56 -6.29 0.75
CA ARG A 28 9.80 -5.52 -0.47
C ARG A 28 9.80 -6.46 -1.67
N PRO A 29 9.28 -6.03 -2.82
CA PRO A 29 9.44 -6.76 -4.06
C PRO A 29 10.93 -7.09 -4.28
N PRO A 30 11.28 -8.33 -4.70
CA PRO A 30 12.64 -8.66 -5.10
C PRO A 30 13.17 -7.66 -6.17
N PRO A 31 14.48 -7.38 -6.26
CA PRO A 31 15.01 -6.36 -7.16
C PRO A 31 14.65 -6.53 -8.65
N MET A 32 14.28 -7.74 -9.08
CA MET A 32 13.89 -8.06 -10.45
C MET A 32 12.39 -8.34 -10.62
N SER A 33 11.60 -8.15 -9.56
CA SER A 33 10.16 -8.33 -9.64
C SER A 33 9.52 -7.22 -10.46
N GLN A 34 8.48 -7.59 -11.21
CA GLN A 34 7.73 -6.68 -12.05
C GLN A 34 6.37 -6.39 -11.43
N ALA A 35 5.81 -5.25 -11.79
CA ALA A 35 4.45 -4.90 -11.45
C ALA A 35 3.47 -5.94 -12.05
N MET A 36 2.52 -6.39 -11.23
CA MET A 36 1.55 -7.40 -11.63
C MET A 36 0.44 -6.76 -12.48
N PRO A 37 0.14 -7.27 -13.68
CA PRO A 37 -0.96 -6.76 -14.50
C PRO A 37 -2.34 -6.94 -13.84
N GLU A 38 -2.49 -7.95 -12.99
CA GLU A 38 -3.72 -8.27 -12.25
C GLU A 38 -4.17 -7.13 -11.32
N VAL A 39 -3.23 -6.30 -10.87
CA VAL A 39 -3.53 -5.10 -10.08
C VAL A 39 -4.48 -4.16 -10.84
N GLY A 40 -4.39 -4.11 -12.17
CA GLY A 40 -5.33 -3.37 -13.01
C GLY A 40 -6.76 -3.93 -12.97
N GLN A 41 -6.91 -5.25 -12.88
CA GLN A 41 -8.23 -5.89 -12.74
C GLN A 41 -8.82 -5.63 -11.36
N VAL A 42 -7.99 -5.67 -10.31
CA VAL A 42 -8.40 -5.30 -8.94
C VAL A 42 -8.89 -3.86 -8.91
N LEU A 43 -8.17 -2.93 -9.53
CA LEU A 43 -8.59 -1.53 -9.64
C LEU A 43 -9.96 -1.41 -10.31
N HIS A 44 -10.15 -2.04 -11.47
CA HIS A 44 -11.41 -2.00 -12.20
C HIS A 44 -12.58 -2.53 -11.36
N PHE A 45 -12.38 -3.64 -10.66
CA PHE A 45 -13.41 -4.21 -9.78
C PHE A 45 -13.76 -3.27 -8.61
N LEU A 46 -12.75 -2.69 -7.96
CA LEU A 46 -12.95 -1.78 -6.84
C LEU A 46 -13.63 -0.46 -7.25
N GLN A 47 -13.39 0.03 -8.46
CA GLN A 47 -14.06 1.21 -9.03
C GLN A 47 -15.50 0.89 -9.43
N ALA A 48 -15.74 -0.21 -10.17
CA ALA A 48 -17.10 -0.61 -10.56
C ALA A 48 -18.02 -0.86 -9.35
N SER A 49 -17.46 -1.36 -8.24
CA SER A 49 -18.20 -1.53 -6.98
C SER A 49 -18.53 -0.22 -6.24
N SER A 50 -17.99 0.92 -6.66
CA SER A 50 -18.38 2.24 -6.14
C SER A 50 -19.58 2.83 -6.89
N ASP A 51 -19.73 2.50 -8.17
CA ASP A 51 -20.71 3.11 -9.07
C ASP A 51 -22.04 2.32 -9.16
N ALA A 52 -22.06 1.09 -8.64
CA ALA A 52 -23.27 0.25 -8.62
C ALA A 52 -24.12 0.54 -7.37
N ASP A 53 -25.24 1.23 -7.56
CA ASP A 53 -26.20 1.65 -6.52
C ASP A 53 -26.74 0.53 -5.60
N GLU A 54 -26.62 -0.75 -5.99
CA GLU A 54 -27.20 -1.88 -5.22
C GLU A 54 -26.22 -2.57 -4.25
N LEU A 55 -24.90 -2.39 -4.43
CA LEU A 55 -23.86 -3.07 -3.64
C LEU A 55 -22.68 -2.13 -3.39
N GLN A 56 -22.96 -1.00 -2.74
CA GLN A 56 -21.91 -0.09 -2.28
C GLN A 56 -21.05 -0.81 -1.22
N TYR A 57 -19.88 -1.29 -1.62
CA TYR A 57 -18.93 -1.86 -0.66
C TYR A 57 -18.28 -0.73 0.14
N ASP A 58 -18.46 -0.78 1.46
CA ASP A 58 -17.77 0.10 2.41
C ASP A 58 -16.25 0.06 2.14
N ALA A 59 -15.60 1.23 2.19
CA ALA A 59 -14.16 1.40 2.08
C ALA A 59 -13.41 0.45 3.04
N THR A 60 -13.98 0.19 4.21
CA THR A 60 -13.45 -0.78 5.18
C THR A 60 -13.36 -2.20 4.61
N VAL A 61 -14.38 -2.65 3.86
CA VAL A 61 -14.41 -3.98 3.26
C VAL A 61 -13.41 -4.08 2.12
N LYS A 62 -13.34 -3.04 1.27
CA LYS A 62 -12.34 -2.95 0.19
C LYS A 62 -10.92 -3.03 0.74
N LEU A 63 -10.65 -2.28 1.80
CA LEU A 63 -9.33 -2.26 2.45
C LEU A 63 -9.00 -3.60 3.12
N ARG A 64 -9.97 -4.25 3.77
CA ARG A 64 -9.79 -5.59 4.35
C ARG A 64 -9.44 -6.63 3.28
N ALA A 65 -10.13 -6.59 2.14
CA ALA A 65 -9.85 -7.49 1.01
C ALA A 65 -8.44 -7.24 0.45
N LEU A 66 -8.09 -5.99 0.19
CA LEU A 66 -6.75 -5.60 -0.26
C LEU A 66 -5.66 -6.01 0.72
N ARG A 67 -5.88 -5.83 2.02
CA ARG A 67 -4.96 -6.25 3.08
C ARG A 67 -4.70 -7.75 3.03
N ALA A 68 -5.74 -8.57 2.86
CA ALA A 68 -5.62 -10.02 2.80
C ALA A 68 -4.75 -10.50 1.62
N VAL A 69 -4.77 -9.80 0.49
CA VAL A 69 -3.98 -10.15 -0.71
C VAL A 69 -2.66 -9.38 -0.82
N SER A 70 -2.42 -8.39 0.03
CA SER A 70 -1.29 -7.45 -0.06
C SER A 70 0.08 -8.12 -0.16
N VAL A 71 0.21 -9.30 0.46
CA VAL A 71 1.46 -10.05 0.52
C VAL A 71 1.89 -10.62 -0.84
N HIS A 72 0.93 -10.77 -1.73
CA HIS A 72 1.07 -11.33 -3.07
C HIS A 72 1.05 -10.28 -4.17
N LEU A 73 0.92 -8.99 -3.82
CA LEU A 73 0.82 -7.91 -4.80
C LEU A 73 2.13 -7.15 -4.90
N TYR A 74 2.61 -7.00 -6.14
CA TYR A 74 3.62 -6.03 -6.52
C TYR A 74 3.02 -5.10 -7.56
N MET A 75 3.23 -3.80 -7.39
CA MET A 75 2.59 -2.80 -8.25
C MET A 75 3.57 -1.72 -8.66
N SER A 76 3.30 -1.09 -9.80
CA SER A 76 4.03 0.12 -10.19
C SER A 76 3.53 1.31 -9.38
N ALA A 77 4.33 2.38 -9.34
CA ALA A 77 3.93 3.65 -8.75
C ALA A 77 2.64 4.17 -9.39
N GLN A 78 2.44 3.96 -10.70
CA GLN A 78 1.20 4.34 -11.38
C GLN A 78 -0.01 3.55 -10.87
N GLN A 79 0.10 2.23 -10.75
CA GLN A 79 -0.97 1.39 -10.23
C GLN A 79 -1.33 1.74 -8.78
N PHE A 80 -0.31 1.99 -7.95
CA PHE A 80 -0.52 2.46 -6.57
C PHE A 80 -1.33 3.76 -6.55
N ARG A 81 -0.97 4.73 -7.38
CA ARG A 81 -1.65 6.04 -7.46
C ARG A 81 -3.11 5.94 -7.91
N LEU A 82 -3.41 4.99 -8.79
CA LEU A 82 -4.80 4.75 -9.21
C LEU A 82 -5.60 4.05 -8.10
N LEU A 83 -5.00 3.08 -7.41
CA LEU A 83 -5.67 2.36 -6.33
C LEU A 83 -5.93 3.23 -5.11
N ILE A 84 -4.99 4.11 -4.73
CA ILE A 84 -5.19 5.00 -3.58
C ILE A 84 -6.35 5.99 -3.81
N GLN A 85 -6.69 6.31 -5.06
CA GLN A 85 -7.83 7.18 -5.39
C GLN A 85 -9.19 6.53 -5.09
N VAL A 86 -9.25 5.20 -4.93
CA VAL A 86 -10.45 4.50 -4.44
C VAL A 86 -10.78 4.92 -3.01
N PHE A 87 -9.79 5.36 -2.25
CA PHE A 87 -9.92 5.85 -0.87
C PHE A 87 -9.74 7.36 -0.87
N SER A 88 -10.87 8.09 -0.92
CA SER A 88 -10.88 9.54 -1.12
C SER A 88 -10.00 10.29 -0.12
N GLU A 89 -10.26 10.15 1.19
CA GLU A 89 -9.50 10.80 2.27
C GLU A 89 -9.59 10.01 3.58
N GLY A 90 -8.74 10.35 4.56
CA GLY A 90 -8.84 9.86 5.95
C GLY A 90 -8.15 8.52 6.23
N VAL A 91 -8.60 7.85 7.29
CA VAL A 91 -7.91 6.68 7.89
C VAL A 91 -7.70 5.52 6.92
N HIS A 92 -8.64 5.26 6.02
CA HIS A 92 -8.51 4.17 5.04
C HIS A 92 -7.42 4.45 4.00
N ARG A 93 -7.26 5.71 3.60
CA ARG A 93 -6.20 6.13 2.67
C ARG A 93 -4.82 6.00 3.31
N GLN A 94 -4.70 6.42 4.58
CA GLN A 94 -3.48 6.27 5.37
C GLN A 94 -3.11 4.79 5.56
N GLU A 95 -4.09 3.95 5.94
CA GLU A 95 -3.86 2.51 6.10
C GLU A 95 -3.48 1.85 4.76
N PHE A 96 -4.14 2.22 3.64
CA PHE A 96 -3.76 1.76 2.31
C PHE A 96 -2.29 2.11 2.01
N PHE A 97 -1.89 3.36 2.25
CA PHE A 97 -0.52 3.79 2.03
C PHE A 97 0.46 2.95 2.85
N CYS A 98 0.19 2.77 4.14
CA CYS A 98 1.01 1.95 5.04
C CYS A 98 1.16 0.51 4.55
N ILE A 99 0.08 -0.12 4.07
CA ILE A 99 0.11 -1.52 3.60
C ILE A 99 0.89 -1.67 2.28
N PHE A 100 0.72 -0.73 1.35
CA PHE A 100 1.16 -0.93 -0.04
C PHE A 100 2.40 -0.14 -0.46
N HIS A 101 2.87 0.85 0.30
CA HIS A 101 4.04 1.63 -0.08
C HIS A 101 5.30 0.76 -0.26
N THR A 102 5.46 -0.29 0.56
CA THR A 102 6.58 -1.24 0.42
C THR A 102 6.37 -2.25 -0.71
N ARG A 103 5.21 -2.28 -1.35
CA ARG A 103 4.85 -3.20 -2.44
C ARG A 103 5.06 -2.59 -3.83
N VAL A 104 5.53 -1.34 -3.87
CA VAL A 104 5.86 -0.65 -5.12
C VAL A 104 7.23 -1.08 -5.64
N VAL A 105 7.29 -1.53 -6.89
CA VAL A 105 8.53 -2.02 -7.52
C VAL A 105 9.49 -0.90 -7.92
N ASP A 106 8.97 0.32 -8.13
CA ASP A 106 9.69 1.54 -8.50
C ASP A 106 9.52 2.65 -7.45
N PRO A 107 10.02 2.45 -6.21
CA PRO A 107 9.77 3.36 -5.09
C PRO A 107 10.31 4.78 -5.30
N SER A 108 11.37 4.95 -6.11
CA SER A 108 11.89 6.28 -6.47
C SER A 108 10.87 7.14 -7.24
N ARG A 109 9.94 6.49 -7.97
CA ARG A 109 8.86 7.16 -8.69
C ARG A 109 7.61 7.32 -7.83
N LEU A 110 7.52 6.65 -6.68
CA LEU A 110 6.37 6.72 -5.79
C LEU A 110 6.27 8.05 -5.03
N LEU A 111 7.38 8.75 -4.83
CA LEU A 111 7.46 10.05 -4.13
C LEU A 111 8.18 11.12 -4.98
N SER A 112 8.21 10.96 -6.32
CA SER A 112 8.87 11.93 -7.18
C SER A 112 8.23 13.32 -7.05
N PRO A 113 8.97 14.42 -7.30
CA PRO A 113 8.46 15.79 -7.16
C PRO A 113 7.15 16.04 -7.92
N ASP A 114 6.94 15.35 -9.04
CA ASP A 114 5.69 15.37 -9.82
C ASP A 114 4.45 15.05 -8.96
N ILE A 115 4.62 14.35 -7.85
CA ILE A 115 3.57 13.94 -6.92
C ILE A 115 3.26 15.03 -5.90
N LEU A 116 4.25 15.82 -5.47
CA LEU A 116 4.02 16.97 -4.59
C LEU A 116 3.07 17.99 -5.23
N HIS A 117 2.99 17.98 -6.57
CA HIS A 117 2.10 18.80 -7.38
C HIS A 117 0.84 18.05 -7.87
N SER A 118 0.66 16.78 -7.47
CA SER A 118 -0.49 15.97 -7.85
C SER A 118 -1.61 16.03 -6.82
N ASN A 119 -2.85 15.82 -7.27
CA ASN A 119 -4.04 15.71 -6.41
C ASN A 119 -4.12 14.38 -5.62
N ILE A 120 -3.03 13.61 -5.59
CA ILE A 120 -2.97 12.30 -4.93
C ILE A 120 -2.82 12.45 -3.41
N PHE A 121 -2.30 13.58 -2.93
CA PHE A 121 -2.27 13.89 -1.49
C PHE A 121 -2.97 15.22 -1.27
N SER A 122 -4.03 15.20 -0.46
CA SER A 122 -4.74 16.41 -0.07
C SER A 122 -3.85 17.29 0.81
N VAL A 123 -4.24 18.54 1.02
CA VAL A 123 -3.54 19.43 1.97
C VAL A 123 -3.65 18.87 3.40
N ALA A 124 -4.72 18.13 3.72
CA ALA A 124 -4.88 17.46 5.00
C ALA A 124 -3.87 16.33 5.20
N ASP A 125 -3.59 15.55 4.14
CA ASP A 125 -2.60 14.46 4.17
C ASP A 125 -1.16 14.95 4.43
N ARG A 126 -0.90 16.26 4.30
CA ARG A 126 0.45 16.87 4.46
C ARG A 126 0.67 17.56 5.81
N ARG A 127 -0.36 17.68 6.65
CA ARG A 127 -0.34 18.49 7.88
C ARG A 127 -0.22 17.69 9.18
N GLU A 128 -0.17 16.36 9.10
CA GLU A 128 0.11 15.43 10.20
C GLU A 128 1.52 14.84 10.09
#